data_AF-A0A7K3L4Z1-F1
#
_entry.id   AF-A0A7K3L4Z1-F1
#
_cell.length_a   1.000
_cell.length_b   1.000
_cell.length_c   1.000
_cell.angle_alpha   90.00
_cell.angle_beta   90.00
_cell.angle_gamma   90.00
#
_symmetry.space_group_name_H-M   'P 1'
#
loop_
_entity.id
_entity.type
_entity.pdbx_description
1 polymer ?
#
loop_
_entity_poly.entity_id
_entity_poly.type
_entity_poly.pdbx_seq_one_letter_code
_entity_poly.pdbx_strand_id
1 'polypeptide(L)'
;MAYEVLCGEQVDEAFLAKLVPVDQACYEEEYWGDPQRTVDRFRKNRRSFVFVVDQASGDVAGYVNFFPCEQGLYEDNLFRSPVIRDDDILPEEVAPYRADANHLFIISLAVHPRYQGTEVIRLLSDGLIDYLNRLQDKGFPITDIMGTAVSSDGKKALANYLFREVRTLDDGNTVYVCDGKLLERLLAHRLPLRSYRGDVFLMLPLADHVDNLRLGNFLDDCAAGCADVPGEAAERALATLLIDELRGCIAYECTNEVVSELDLAYLGSFDFLQTTDEYAGLDGTQPETVIGNVRGHAVLVAHRKTHMHVLCVMMPAFPYSMTQMEDQVSYGYLKIRDVEAPTGYRPFYDYLLKRFGLHGCGGETSVLLLSDKPSDECELQDMLAAEAYENYERSYRIRSEEIRKASQANRSQFEHYEVYLSSRAVVYVGRQFAPSIERRIADFADYLFIVTLVLFQNTALAKASRRVTGILEQDVDITPQTKILIDQEYGRTVRFWEMQNFKYLSSQLEAAQLREAFLNRELRDAYTEHQEYLEHVVAAKAAVTESRNGMVINVVAIILAIAQIQPLLIELLQGFYEELGVEVAYAHTTINYGMLGGILLLVLVVLINQRRRRHLQQRKM
;
A
#
# COMPACT_ATOMS: atom_id res chain seq x y z
N MET A 1 39.11 10.03 8.49
CA MET A 1 39.46 10.15 9.92
C MET A 1 39.80 8.76 10.41
N ALA A 2 40.63 8.62 11.45
CA ALA A 2 40.96 7.31 12.02
C ALA A 2 40.33 7.23 13.41
N TYR A 3 39.60 6.15 13.68
CA TYR A 3 38.85 5.97 14.91
C TYR A 3 39.33 4.73 15.67
N GLU A 4 39.22 4.76 16.99
CA GLU A 4 39.51 3.64 17.88
C GLU A 4 38.27 3.29 18.71
N VAL A 5 37.94 1.99 18.81
CA VAL A 5 36.85 1.49 19.66
C VAL A 5 37.44 1.04 21.00
N LEU A 6 36.96 1.61 22.11
CA LEU A 6 37.37 1.27 23.47
C LEU A 6 36.18 0.75 24.28
N CYS A 7 36.41 -0.22 25.16
CA CYS A 7 35.41 -0.72 26.09
C CYS A 7 35.67 -0.16 27.51
N GLY A 8 34.66 -0.15 28.37
CA GLY A 8 34.76 0.41 29.73
C GLY A 8 35.91 -0.18 30.57
N GLU A 9 36.27 -1.45 30.37
CA GLU A 9 37.40 -2.09 31.06
C GLU A 9 38.76 -1.49 30.68
N GLN A 10 38.87 -0.82 29.52
CA GLN A 10 40.11 -0.27 28.95
C GLN A 10 40.38 1.19 29.34
N VAL A 11 39.44 1.86 30.02
CA VAL A 11 39.55 3.27 30.42
C VAL A 11 39.51 3.45 31.93
N ASP A 12 39.93 4.60 32.45
CA ASP A 12 39.87 4.92 33.88
C ASP A 12 38.73 5.90 34.21
N GLU A 13 38.55 6.21 35.48
CA GLU A 13 37.50 7.15 35.92
C GLU A 13 37.74 8.56 35.37
N ALA A 14 39.00 8.97 35.22
CA ALA A 14 39.35 10.28 34.68
C ALA A 14 38.94 10.41 33.21
N PHE A 15 38.96 9.31 32.45
CA PHE A 15 38.49 9.28 31.07
C PHE A 15 37.01 9.64 30.94
N LEU A 16 36.16 9.32 31.93
CA LEU A 16 34.72 9.60 31.88
C LEU A 16 34.38 11.09 31.86
N ALA A 17 35.30 11.95 32.29
CA ALA A 17 35.14 13.41 32.16
C ALA A 17 34.98 13.86 30.69
N LYS A 18 35.42 13.03 29.73
CA LYS A 18 35.25 13.29 28.29
C LYS A 18 33.81 13.08 27.78
N LEU A 19 32.90 12.54 28.60
CA LEU A 19 31.49 12.39 28.24
C LEU A 19 30.71 13.69 28.34
N VAL A 20 31.04 14.54 29.31
CA VAL A 20 30.39 15.84 29.54
C VAL A 20 30.26 16.69 28.26
N PRO A 21 31.32 16.92 27.45
CA PRO A 21 31.18 17.69 26.22
C PRO A 21 30.36 16.98 25.14
N VAL A 22 30.24 15.65 25.16
CA VAL A 22 29.36 14.90 24.26
C VAL A 22 27.91 15.09 24.67
N ASP A 23 27.62 14.95 25.97
CA ASP A 23 26.26 15.09 26.52
C ASP A 23 25.72 16.50 26.30
N GLN A 24 26.54 17.52 26.61
CA GLN A 24 26.20 18.92 26.39
C GLN A 24 25.96 19.27 24.92
N ALA A 25 26.53 18.50 23.99
CA ALA A 25 26.33 18.70 22.56
C ALA A 25 25.13 17.89 22.00
N CYS A 26 24.72 16.81 22.67
CA CYS A 26 23.68 15.89 22.18
C CYS A 26 22.32 16.10 22.86
N TYR A 27 22.30 16.56 24.12
CA TYR A 27 21.12 16.57 24.97
C TYR A 27 20.80 17.98 25.48
N GLU A 28 19.51 18.25 25.72
CA GLU A 28 19.09 19.47 26.44
C GLU A 28 19.57 19.42 27.90
N GLU A 29 19.68 20.60 28.53
CA GLU A 29 20.27 20.75 29.88
C GLU A 29 19.57 19.88 30.95
N GLU A 30 18.26 19.67 30.81
CA GLU A 30 17.47 18.81 31.71
C GLU A 30 17.79 17.31 31.59
N TYR A 31 18.48 16.89 30.52
CA TYR A 31 18.89 15.51 30.28
C TYR A 31 20.41 15.30 30.46
N TRP A 32 21.12 16.29 31.00
CA TRP A 32 22.54 16.13 31.28
C TRP A 32 22.75 15.24 32.50
N GLY A 33 23.31 14.06 32.26
CA GLY A 33 23.58 13.10 33.33
C GLY A 33 24.55 13.66 34.37
N ASP A 34 24.32 13.35 35.64
CA ASP A 34 25.24 13.69 36.73
C ASP A 34 26.60 12.95 36.54
N PRO A 35 27.71 13.68 36.34
CA PRO A 35 29.03 13.06 36.13
C PRO A 35 29.46 12.18 37.30
N GLN A 36 29.12 12.56 38.54
CA GLN A 36 29.50 11.80 39.72
C GLN A 36 28.72 10.47 39.79
N ARG A 37 27.41 10.50 39.51
CA ARG A 37 26.62 9.26 39.44
C ARG A 37 27.10 8.32 38.34
N THR A 38 27.52 8.87 37.20
CA THR A 38 28.12 8.10 36.11
C THR A 38 29.40 7.40 36.56
N VAL A 39 30.29 8.10 37.27
CA VAL A 39 31.50 7.51 37.86
C VAL A 39 31.16 6.44 38.90
N ASP A 40 30.17 6.67 39.75
CA ASP A 40 29.81 5.73 40.81
C ASP A 40 29.21 4.42 40.25
N ARG A 41 28.37 4.50 39.22
CA ARG A 41 27.90 3.32 38.46
C ARG A 41 29.05 2.61 37.74
N PHE A 42 29.99 3.35 37.14
CA PHE A 42 31.16 2.77 36.49
C PHE A 42 32.09 2.03 37.48
N ARG A 43 32.26 2.55 38.69
CA ARG A 43 33.01 1.86 39.77
C ARG A 43 32.37 0.53 40.13
N LYS A 44 31.03 0.50 40.22
CA LYS A 44 30.28 -0.72 40.49
C LYS A 44 30.48 -1.75 39.39
N ASN A 45 30.33 -1.33 38.13
CA ASN A 45 30.48 -2.21 36.99
C ASN A 45 31.19 -1.50 35.84
N ARG A 46 32.46 -1.87 35.62
CA ARG A 46 33.29 -1.31 34.54
C ARG A 46 32.92 -1.85 33.16
N ARG A 47 32.09 -2.89 33.08
CA ARG A 47 31.63 -3.53 31.83
C ARG A 47 30.37 -2.85 31.29
N SER A 48 30.39 -1.53 31.28
CA SER A 48 29.18 -0.72 31.06
C SER A 48 29.30 0.29 29.93
N PHE A 49 30.40 0.25 29.16
CA PHE A 49 30.64 1.23 28.12
C PHE A 49 31.30 0.64 26.88
N VAL A 50 30.92 1.23 25.74
CA VAL A 50 31.67 1.22 24.49
C VAL A 50 31.84 2.67 24.04
N PHE A 51 33.05 3.04 23.62
CA PHE A 51 33.41 4.37 23.15
C PHE A 51 34.01 4.28 21.76
N VAL A 52 33.79 5.32 20.96
CA VAL A 52 34.57 5.58 19.75
C VAL A 52 35.35 6.87 19.96
N VAL A 53 36.67 6.80 19.78
CA VAL A 53 37.61 7.91 20.00
C VAL A 53 38.22 8.33 18.68
N ASP A 54 38.26 9.63 18.41
CA ASP A 54 39.03 10.18 17.30
C ASP A 54 40.52 10.12 17.64
N GLN A 55 41.31 9.36 16.87
CA GLN A 55 42.74 9.19 17.13
C GLN A 55 43.53 10.50 16.95
N ALA A 56 43.03 11.45 16.15
CA ALA A 56 43.73 12.70 15.89
C ALA A 56 43.60 13.68 17.05
N SER A 57 42.42 13.81 17.66
CA SER A 57 42.18 14.74 18.78
C SER A 57 42.21 14.09 20.15
N GLY A 58 41.98 12.77 20.23
CA GLY A 58 41.76 12.05 21.47
C GLY A 58 40.39 12.31 22.12
N ASP A 59 39.48 12.98 21.42
CA ASP A 59 38.12 13.25 21.87
C ASP A 59 37.22 12.02 21.71
N VAL A 60 36.23 11.87 22.59
CA VAL A 60 35.16 10.89 22.42
C VAL A 60 34.25 11.38 21.30
N ALA A 61 34.21 10.62 20.19
CA ALA A 61 33.32 10.90 19.06
C ALA A 61 31.89 10.42 19.31
N GLY A 62 31.74 9.38 20.14
CA GLY A 62 30.46 8.93 20.66
C GLY A 62 30.64 7.76 21.61
N TYR A 63 29.57 7.38 22.29
CA TYR A 63 29.59 6.31 23.29
C TYR A 63 28.22 5.63 23.45
N VAL A 64 28.24 4.41 24.00
CA VAL A 64 27.08 3.70 24.51
C VAL A 64 27.34 3.37 25.98
N ASN A 65 26.41 3.73 26.86
CA ASN A 65 26.41 3.34 28.27
C ASN A 65 25.27 2.34 28.50
N PHE A 66 25.62 1.17 29.01
CA PHE A 66 24.68 0.09 29.27
C PHE A 66 25.09 -0.74 30.46
N PHE A 67 24.16 -1.33 31.20
CA PHE A 67 24.52 -2.23 32.30
C PHE A 67 23.40 -3.22 32.62
N PRO A 68 23.72 -4.39 33.20
CA PRO A 68 22.70 -5.27 33.73
C PRO A 68 22.02 -4.62 34.94
N CYS A 69 20.71 -4.71 34.98
CA CYS A 69 19.89 -4.13 36.05
C CYS A 69 19.55 -5.18 37.10
N GLU A 70 19.42 -4.74 38.35
CA GLU A 70 18.68 -5.51 39.34
C GLU A 70 17.19 -5.59 38.96
N GLN A 71 16.52 -6.66 39.39
CA GLN A 71 15.14 -6.96 38.99
C GLN A 71 14.17 -5.80 39.28
N GLY A 72 14.37 -5.08 40.39
CA GLY A 72 13.54 -3.93 40.75
C GLY A 72 13.59 -2.81 39.70
N LEU A 73 14.80 -2.40 39.30
CA LEU A 73 15.00 -1.38 38.28
C LEU A 73 14.45 -1.83 36.91
N TYR A 74 14.62 -3.10 36.57
CA TYR A 74 14.07 -3.65 35.34
C TYR A 74 12.53 -3.61 35.30
N GLU A 75 11.88 -4.06 36.38
CA GLU A 75 10.42 -4.02 36.47
C GLU A 75 9.88 -2.58 36.52
N ASP A 76 10.61 -1.67 37.17
CA ASP A 76 10.22 -0.28 37.27
C ASP A 76 10.23 0.40 35.90
N ASN A 77 11.35 0.35 35.17
CA ASN A 77 11.47 1.01 33.87
C ASN A 77 10.59 0.38 32.80
N LEU A 78 10.36 -0.94 32.85
CA LEU A 78 9.59 -1.60 31.81
C LEU A 78 8.07 -1.57 32.08
N PHE A 79 7.63 -1.67 33.34
CA PHE A 79 6.22 -1.94 33.67
C PHE A 79 5.58 -1.00 34.68
N ARG A 80 6.31 -0.47 35.68
CA ARG A 80 5.66 0.17 36.84
C ARG A 80 5.75 1.68 36.85
N SER A 81 6.89 2.25 36.48
CA SER A 81 7.13 3.68 36.62
C SER A 81 6.31 4.48 35.59
N PRO A 82 5.71 5.61 35.98
CA PRO A 82 5.06 6.54 35.05
C PRO A 82 6.07 7.44 34.31
N VAL A 83 7.30 7.55 34.83
CA VAL A 83 8.40 8.35 34.28
C VAL A 83 9.66 7.49 34.19
N ILE A 84 10.61 7.88 33.33
CA ILE A 84 11.87 7.14 33.22
C ILE A 84 12.67 7.22 34.53
N ARG A 85 13.28 6.10 34.94
CA ARG A 85 14.37 6.10 35.94
C ARG A 85 15.70 6.04 35.21
N ASP A 86 16.46 7.13 35.23
CA ASP A 86 17.75 7.29 34.57
C ASP A 86 18.79 7.92 35.50
N ASP A 87 18.58 9.17 35.90
CA ASP A 87 19.48 9.90 36.75
C ASP A 87 19.47 9.36 38.17
N ASP A 88 18.30 8.98 38.69
CA ASP A 88 18.10 8.46 40.05
C ASP A 88 18.60 7.02 40.25
N ILE A 89 19.15 6.38 39.21
CA ILE A 89 19.70 5.03 39.31
C ILE A 89 20.91 5.02 40.23
N LEU A 90 20.76 4.32 41.35
CA LEU A 90 21.80 4.13 42.35
C LEU A 90 22.82 3.06 41.91
N PRO A 91 24.09 3.15 42.33
CA PRO A 91 25.10 2.12 42.04
C PRO A 91 24.70 0.71 42.49
N GLU A 92 23.86 0.58 43.52
CA GLU A 92 23.37 -0.71 44.01
C GLU A 92 22.36 -1.37 43.07
N GLU A 93 21.69 -0.59 42.21
CA GLU A 93 20.73 -1.07 41.21
C GLU A 93 21.42 -1.55 39.93
N VAL A 94 22.72 -1.25 39.78
CA VAL A 94 23.59 -1.81 38.74
C VAL A 94 24.06 -3.20 39.18
N ALA A 95 23.53 -4.22 38.52
CA ALA A 95 23.84 -5.61 38.81
C ALA A 95 25.26 -5.98 38.32
N PRO A 96 25.88 -7.02 38.91
CA PRO A 96 26.99 -7.72 38.26
C PRO A 96 26.48 -8.60 37.13
N TYR A 97 27.33 -8.93 36.16
CA TYR A 97 26.99 -9.94 35.14
C TYR A 97 26.90 -11.34 35.76
N ARG A 98 25.80 -12.04 35.49
CA ARG A 98 25.43 -13.35 36.05
C ARG A 98 25.43 -14.44 34.99
N ALA A 99 25.54 -15.70 35.41
CA ALA A 99 25.60 -16.85 34.50
C ALA A 99 24.22 -17.37 34.06
N ASP A 100 23.15 -16.89 34.69
CA ASP A 100 21.76 -17.31 34.45
C ASP A 100 21.03 -16.36 33.49
N ALA A 101 20.89 -15.09 33.84
CA ALA A 101 20.18 -14.09 33.06
C ALA A 101 20.76 -12.70 33.30
N ASN A 102 20.82 -11.89 32.24
CA ASN A 102 21.22 -10.49 32.32
C ASN A 102 20.26 -9.64 31.49
N HIS A 103 19.49 -8.81 32.18
CA HIS A 103 18.60 -7.81 31.59
C HIS A 103 19.34 -6.48 31.53
N LEU A 104 19.71 -6.05 30.32
CA LEU A 104 20.51 -4.84 30.13
C LEU A 104 19.62 -3.61 30.00
N PHE A 105 20.11 -2.48 30.50
CA PHE A 105 19.55 -1.16 30.21
C PHE A 105 20.58 -0.31 29.48
N ILE A 106 20.23 0.19 28.29
CA ILE A 106 20.98 1.26 27.62
C ILE A 106 20.46 2.57 28.18
N ILE A 107 21.26 3.19 29.07
CA ILE A 107 20.92 4.48 29.68
C ILE A 107 21.25 5.65 28.75
N SER A 108 22.29 5.54 27.92
CA SER A 108 22.61 6.57 26.94
C SER A 108 23.34 6.02 25.73
N LEU A 109 23.02 6.62 24.58
CA LEU A 109 23.65 6.42 23.29
C LEU A 109 23.81 7.80 22.66
N ALA A 110 25.05 8.24 22.44
CA ALA A 110 25.34 9.58 21.94
C ALA A 110 26.43 9.55 20.86
N VAL A 111 26.21 10.33 19.80
CA VAL A 111 27.22 10.64 18.79
C VAL A 111 27.33 12.15 18.70
N HIS A 112 28.50 12.67 19.06
CA HIS A 112 28.73 14.10 19.09
C HIS A 112 28.47 14.71 17.69
N PRO A 113 27.73 15.83 17.56
CA PRO A 113 27.29 16.39 16.28
C PRO A 113 28.38 16.54 15.20
N ARG A 114 29.60 16.93 15.60
CA ARG A 114 30.80 17.01 14.73
C ARG A 114 31.08 15.73 13.93
N TYR A 115 30.69 14.57 14.45
CA TYR A 115 30.98 13.26 13.86
C TYR A 115 29.74 12.57 13.29
N GLN A 116 28.58 13.21 13.33
CA GLN A 116 27.38 12.67 12.69
C GLN A 116 27.56 12.66 11.17
N GLY A 117 26.94 11.68 10.50
CA GLY A 117 27.14 11.44 9.06
C GLY A 117 28.48 10.80 8.70
N THR A 118 29.26 10.37 9.69
CA THR A 118 30.49 9.57 9.51
C THR A 118 30.25 8.11 9.92
N GLU A 119 31.29 7.26 9.85
CA GLU A 119 31.23 5.86 10.26
C GLU A 119 31.14 5.63 11.80
N VAL A 120 31.19 6.69 12.62
CA VAL A 120 31.23 6.58 14.09
C VAL A 120 30.03 5.80 14.66
N ILE A 121 28.81 6.03 14.17
CA ILE A 121 27.64 5.29 14.66
C ILE A 121 27.77 3.80 14.33
N ARG A 122 28.26 3.44 13.14
CA ARG A 122 28.49 2.05 12.75
C ARG A 122 29.53 1.40 13.67
N LEU A 123 30.64 2.09 13.94
CA LEU A 123 31.67 1.59 14.86
C LEU A 123 31.17 1.41 16.29
N LEU A 124 30.26 2.29 16.76
CA LEU A 124 29.60 2.13 18.06
C LEU A 124 28.67 0.92 18.08
N SER A 125 27.83 0.74 17.04
CA SER A 125 26.95 -0.42 16.90
C SER A 125 27.75 -1.72 16.89
N ASP A 126 28.74 -1.82 16.01
CA ASP A 126 29.59 -2.99 15.85
C ASP A 126 30.33 -3.28 17.17
N GLY A 127 30.89 -2.24 17.80
CA GLY A 127 31.59 -2.34 19.08
C GLY A 127 30.70 -2.80 20.23
N LEU A 128 29.44 -2.34 20.30
CA LEU A 128 28.45 -2.80 21.26
C LEU A 128 28.15 -4.29 21.04
N ILE A 129 27.78 -4.67 19.82
CA ILE A 129 27.42 -6.06 19.49
C ILE A 129 28.59 -7.01 19.76
N ASP A 130 29.81 -6.65 19.34
CA ASP A 130 31.01 -7.43 19.61
C ASP A 130 31.32 -7.54 21.11
N TYR A 131 31.04 -6.49 21.89
CA TYR A 131 31.17 -6.57 23.34
C TYR A 131 30.14 -7.50 23.98
N LEU A 132 28.88 -7.44 23.55
CA LEU A 132 27.81 -8.33 24.02
C LEU A 132 28.10 -9.79 23.67
N ASN A 133 28.54 -10.08 22.45
CA ASN A 133 28.96 -11.42 22.04
C ASN A 133 30.13 -11.94 22.88
N ARG A 134 31.14 -11.10 23.16
CA ARG A 134 32.24 -11.46 24.06
C ARG A 134 31.77 -11.74 25.49
N LEU A 135 30.69 -11.11 25.96
CA LEU A 135 30.10 -11.42 27.26
C LEU A 135 29.39 -12.80 27.23
N GLN A 136 28.65 -13.10 26.16
CA GLN A 136 28.03 -14.41 25.97
C GLN A 136 29.06 -15.53 25.91
N ASP A 137 30.15 -15.34 25.16
CA ASP A 137 31.26 -16.29 25.06
C ASP A 137 31.94 -16.56 26.42
N LYS A 138 31.89 -15.58 27.34
CA LYS A 138 32.38 -15.69 28.71
C LYS A 138 31.38 -16.34 29.67
N GLY A 139 30.21 -16.77 29.19
CA GLY A 139 29.16 -17.39 29.98
C GLY A 139 28.21 -16.41 30.66
N PHE A 140 28.13 -15.16 30.19
CA PHE A 140 27.15 -14.18 30.65
C PHE A 140 26.06 -14.01 29.57
N PRO A 141 24.97 -14.79 29.62
CA PRO A 141 23.92 -14.70 28.61
C PRO A 141 23.24 -13.33 28.66
N ILE A 142 23.00 -12.73 27.49
CA ILE A 142 22.19 -11.50 27.39
C ILE A 142 20.75 -11.95 27.13
N THR A 143 19.84 -11.60 28.05
CA THR A 143 18.46 -12.08 28.00
C THR A 143 17.58 -11.14 27.18
N ASP A 144 17.72 -9.84 27.45
CA ASP A 144 17.06 -8.75 26.74
C ASP A 144 17.82 -7.45 27.00
N ILE A 145 17.53 -6.46 26.17
CA ILE A 145 18.09 -5.12 26.29
C ILE A 145 16.91 -4.14 26.23
N MET A 146 16.75 -3.32 27.26
CA MET A 146 15.80 -2.21 27.27
C MET A 146 16.51 -0.89 27.03
N GLY A 147 15.78 0.06 26.47
CA GLY A 147 16.22 1.43 26.26
C GLY A 147 15.03 2.36 26.17
N THR A 148 15.30 3.66 26.25
CA THR A 148 14.28 4.71 26.21
C THR A 148 14.70 5.79 25.24
N ALA A 149 13.71 6.44 24.62
CA ALA A 149 13.97 7.60 23.78
C ALA A 149 12.81 8.59 23.83
N VAL A 150 13.15 9.86 24.03
CA VAL A 150 12.24 11.01 23.83
C VAL A 150 12.43 11.62 22.44
N SER A 151 13.67 11.70 21.94
CA SER A 151 13.99 12.34 20.68
C SER A 151 13.68 11.47 19.46
N SER A 152 13.35 12.11 18.33
CA SER A 152 13.13 11.43 17.04
C SER A 152 14.35 10.60 16.62
N ASP A 153 15.55 11.12 16.81
CA ASP A 153 16.80 10.43 16.49
C ASP A 153 17.04 9.22 17.41
N GLY A 154 16.72 9.33 18.70
CA GLY A 154 16.80 8.21 19.64
C GLY A 154 15.83 7.09 19.29
N LYS A 155 14.57 7.43 18.98
CA LYS A 155 13.55 6.46 18.54
C LYS A 155 13.98 5.75 17.27
N LYS A 156 14.56 6.50 16.32
CA LYS A 156 15.15 5.95 15.08
C LYS A 156 16.33 5.02 15.37
N ALA A 157 17.22 5.39 16.29
CA ALA A 157 18.37 4.56 16.64
C ALA A 157 17.95 3.22 17.26
N LEU A 158 17.02 3.24 18.23
CA LEU A 158 16.51 2.02 18.86
C LEU A 158 15.74 1.12 17.87
N ALA A 159 14.94 1.71 16.98
CA ALA A 159 14.28 0.95 15.91
C ALA A 159 15.31 0.28 14.98
N ASN A 160 16.38 0.98 14.61
CA ASN A 160 17.46 0.41 13.79
C ASN A 160 18.22 -0.71 14.51
N TYR A 161 18.27 -0.71 15.84
CA TYR A 161 18.84 -1.79 16.65
C TYR A 161 17.84 -2.92 16.94
N LEU A 162 16.72 -2.97 16.21
CA LEU A 162 15.68 -4.00 16.35
C LEU A 162 14.99 -3.98 17.71
N PHE A 163 14.86 -2.81 18.34
CA PHE A 163 14.03 -2.69 19.54
C PHE A 163 12.57 -2.42 19.16
N ARG A 164 11.64 -3.14 19.77
CA ARG A 164 10.20 -2.92 19.64
C ARG A 164 9.70 -1.96 20.70
N GLU A 165 8.74 -1.10 20.33
CA GLU A 165 8.07 -0.21 21.28
C GLU A 165 7.22 -1.02 22.26
N VAL A 166 7.30 -0.69 23.55
CA VAL A 166 6.53 -1.35 24.60
C VAL A 166 5.44 -0.43 25.14
N ARG A 167 5.78 0.82 25.44
CA ARG A 167 4.86 1.83 25.99
C ARG A 167 5.44 3.23 25.87
N THR A 168 4.57 4.23 25.91
CA THR A 168 4.95 5.63 26.14
C THR A 168 4.64 6.01 27.59
N LEU A 169 5.54 6.78 28.21
CA LEU A 169 5.49 7.24 29.59
C LEU A 169 4.84 8.64 29.69
N ASP A 170 4.48 9.06 30.89
CA ASP A 170 3.77 10.33 31.14
C ASP A 170 4.66 11.56 30.86
N ASP A 171 5.98 11.37 30.92
CA ASP A 171 7.01 12.37 30.59
C ASP A 171 7.34 12.45 29.08
N GLY A 172 6.64 11.67 28.24
CA GLY A 172 6.82 11.64 26.79
C GLY A 172 7.92 10.69 26.31
N ASN A 173 8.67 10.04 27.21
CA ASN A 173 9.63 9.00 26.83
C ASN A 173 8.90 7.76 26.30
N THR A 174 9.46 7.15 25.27
CA THR A 174 9.00 5.84 24.78
C THR A 174 9.98 4.75 25.22
N VAL A 175 9.45 3.68 25.82
CA VAL A 175 10.20 2.51 26.29
C VAL A 175 10.26 1.46 25.18
N TYR A 176 11.46 0.92 24.99
CA TYR A 176 11.79 -0.04 23.95
C TYR A 176 12.48 -1.27 24.53
N VAL A 177 12.26 -2.44 23.93
CA VAL A 177 12.93 -3.70 24.30
C VAL A 177 13.42 -4.44 23.05
N CYS A 178 14.60 -5.03 23.13
CA CYS A 178 15.13 -6.00 22.18
C CYS A 178 15.26 -7.35 22.89
N ASP A 179 14.39 -8.30 22.53
CA ASP A 179 14.27 -9.63 23.14
C ASP A 179 14.02 -10.72 22.09
N GLY A 180 14.16 -11.98 22.50
CA GLY A 180 13.88 -13.15 21.64
C GLY A 180 14.62 -13.12 20.31
N LYS A 181 13.90 -13.31 19.19
CA LYS A 181 14.47 -13.32 17.84
C LYS A 181 15.12 -11.99 17.43
N LEU A 182 14.63 -10.86 17.94
CA LEU A 182 15.21 -9.54 17.65
C LEU A 182 16.61 -9.43 18.23
N LEU A 183 16.79 -9.92 19.46
CA LEU A 183 18.08 -9.99 20.12
C LEU A 183 19.03 -10.96 19.39
N GLU A 184 18.54 -12.13 18.97
CA GLU A 184 19.34 -13.08 18.18
C GLU A 184 19.87 -12.45 16.89
N ARG A 185 19.05 -11.65 16.19
CA ARG A 185 19.47 -10.93 14.97
C ARG A 185 20.47 -9.82 15.27
N LEU A 186 20.21 -9.03 16.30
CA LEU A 186 21.13 -7.97 16.76
C LEU A 186 22.52 -8.54 17.03
N LEU A 187 22.59 -9.62 17.81
CA LEU A 187 23.84 -10.29 18.17
C LEU A 187 24.54 -10.96 16.97
N ALA A 188 23.77 -11.37 15.95
CA ALA A 188 24.31 -11.90 14.71
C ALA A 188 24.80 -10.83 13.72
N HIS A 189 24.91 -9.55 14.13
CA HIS A 189 25.23 -8.41 13.26
C HIS A 189 24.26 -8.24 12.09
N ARG A 190 23.02 -8.73 12.21
CA ARG A 190 21.97 -8.56 11.19
C ARG A 190 21.14 -7.32 11.47
N LEU A 191 21.83 -6.18 11.51
CA LEU A 191 21.20 -4.89 11.62
C LEU A 191 20.77 -4.41 10.22
N PRO A 192 19.53 -3.96 10.02
CA PRO A 192 19.09 -3.33 8.78
C PRO A 192 19.62 -1.89 8.71
N LEU A 193 20.95 -1.71 8.74
CA LEU A 193 21.59 -0.42 8.52
C LEU A 193 21.55 -0.10 7.03
N ARG A 194 20.59 0.74 6.65
CA ARG A 194 20.47 1.20 5.27
C ARG A 194 21.70 1.99 4.84
N SER A 195 22.22 1.65 3.67
CA SER A 195 23.28 2.40 2.98
C SER A 195 22.78 3.64 2.24
N TYR A 196 21.46 3.88 2.24
CA TYR A 196 20.80 4.95 1.52
C TYR A 196 19.77 5.69 2.41
N ARG A 197 19.42 6.89 1.99
CA ARG A 197 18.23 7.63 2.43
C ARG A 197 17.16 7.50 1.36
N GLY A 198 15.89 7.67 1.71
CA GLY A 198 14.88 7.78 0.67
C GLY A 198 13.49 8.14 1.16
N ASP A 199 12.64 8.41 0.19
CA ASP A 199 11.22 8.71 0.35
C ASP A 199 10.39 7.58 -0.28
N VAL A 200 9.21 7.31 0.27
CA VAL A 200 8.28 6.31 -0.27
C VAL A 200 7.05 7.02 -0.83
N PHE A 201 6.67 6.70 -2.06
CA PHE A 201 5.44 7.14 -2.69
C PHE A 201 4.60 5.91 -3.04
N LEU A 202 3.56 5.65 -2.26
CA LEU A 202 2.63 4.57 -2.57
C LEU A 202 1.61 5.06 -3.57
N MET A 203 1.54 4.40 -4.71
CA MET A 203 0.60 4.72 -5.77
C MET A 203 -0.53 3.71 -5.73
N LEU A 204 -1.72 4.18 -5.36
CA LEU A 204 -2.91 3.34 -5.17
C LEU A 204 -3.92 3.63 -6.29
N PRO A 205 -4.10 2.71 -7.25
CA PRO A 205 -5.18 2.78 -8.22
C PRO A 205 -6.55 2.64 -7.55
N LEU A 206 -7.44 3.61 -7.75
CA LEU A 206 -8.76 3.65 -7.13
C LEU A 206 -9.86 3.90 -8.19
N ALA A 207 -11.08 3.50 -7.86
CA ALA A 207 -12.28 3.87 -8.59
C ALA A 207 -13.43 4.16 -7.63
N ASP A 208 -14.48 4.76 -8.16
CA ASP A 208 -15.76 4.93 -7.46
C ASP A 208 -16.94 4.64 -8.40
N HIS A 209 -18.13 4.59 -7.80
CA HIS A 209 -19.37 4.39 -8.55
C HIS A 209 -19.78 5.69 -9.25
N VAL A 210 -20.45 5.58 -10.40
CA VAL A 210 -20.93 6.76 -11.16
C VAL A 210 -21.89 7.65 -10.37
N ASP A 211 -22.62 7.06 -9.43
CA ASP A 211 -23.56 7.75 -8.54
C ASP A 211 -22.90 8.27 -7.24
N ASN A 212 -21.58 8.14 -7.09
CA ASN A 212 -20.89 8.63 -5.91
C ASN A 212 -20.77 10.16 -5.93
N LEU A 213 -21.62 10.83 -5.16
CA LEU A 213 -21.56 12.28 -5.01
C LEU A 213 -20.53 12.74 -3.96
N ARG A 214 -20.03 11.84 -3.10
CA ARG A 214 -19.16 12.22 -1.96
C ARG A 214 -17.85 12.84 -2.46
N LEU A 215 -17.22 12.19 -3.43
CA LEU A 215 -15.95 12.65 -3.97
C LEU A 215 -16.11 13.92 -4.80
N GLY A 216 -17.14 14.01 -5.64
CA GLY A 216 -17.42 15.22 -6.43
C GLY A 216 -17.59 16.46 -5.55
N ASN A 217 -18.44 16.36 -4.52
CA ASN A 217 -18.65 17.44 -3.55
C ASN A 217 -17.34 17.81 -2.83
N PHE A 218 -16.55 16.82 -2.42
CA PHE A 218 -15.28 17.06 -1.75
C PHE A 218 -14.27 17.79 -2.67
N LEU A 219 -14.17 17.41 -3.94
CA LEU A 219 -13.29 18.09 -4.89
C LEU A 219 -13.73 19.55 -5.14
N ASP A 220 -15.04 19.80 -5.14
CA ASP A 220 -15.58 21.15 -5.25
C ASP A 220 -15.28 21.99 -3.99
N ASP A 221 -15.38 21.39 -2.79
CA ASP A 221 -14.97 22.02 -1.54
C ASP A 221 -13.46 22.32 -1.50
N CYS A 222 -12.63 21.44 -2.08
CA CYS A 222 -11.19 21.66 -2.23
C CYS A 222 -10.92 22.87 -3.14
N ALA A 223 -11.60 22.95 -4.29
CA ALA A 223 -11.47 24.08 -5.21
C ALA A 223 -11.94 25.40 -4.58
N ALA A 224 -12.94 25.35 -3.70
CA ALA A 224 -13.40 26.50 -2.93
C ALA A 224 -12.52 26.84 -1.70
N GLY A 225 -11.53 25.99 -1.37
CA GLY A 225 -10.65 26.18 -0.22
C GLY A 225 -11.31 25.95 1.15
N CYS A 226 -12.47 25.28 1.19
CA CYS A 226 -13.23 25.01 2.41
C CYS A 226 -13.24 23.52 2.82
N ALA A 227 -12.52 22.66 2.09
CA ALA A 227 -12.42 21.25 2.42
C ALA A 227 -11.77 21.00 3.80
N ASP A 228 -12.51 20.30 4.65
CA ASP A 228 -12.06 19.81 5.94
C ASP A 228 -11.33 18.46 5.77
N VAL A 229 -10.01 18.49 6.00
CA VAL A 229 -9.11 17.34 5.85
C VAL A 229 -8.11 17.30 7.00
N PRO A 230 -7.72 16.11 7.47
CA PRO A 230 -6.76 15.97 8.55
C PRO A 230 -5.36 16.44 8.13
N GLY A 231 -4.61 17.00 9.08
CA GLY A 231 -3.23 17.42 8.89
C GLY A 231 -2.99 18.90 9.18
N GLU A 232 -1.75 19.21 9.53
CA GLU A 232 -1.31 20.55 9.92
C GLU A 232 -1.05 21.45 8.70
N ALA A 233 -0.88 22.76 8.95
CA ALA A 233 -0.65 23.73 7.89
C ALA A 233 0.64 23.46 7.09
N ALA A 234 1.72 23.03 7.76
CA ALA A 234 2.98 22.69 7.11
C ALA A 234 2.84 21.45 6.20
N GLU A 235 2.12 20.43 6.66
CA GLU A 235 1.85 19.20 5.91
C GLU A 235 1.01 19.49 4.67
N ARG A 236 -0.01 20.36 4.81
CA ARG A 236 -0.83 20.83 3.69
C ARG A 236 0.00 21.62 2.68
N ALA A 237 0.93 22.46 3.13
CA ALA A 237 1.81 23.21 2.25
C ALA A 237 2.71 22.27 1.43
N LEU A 238 3.26 21.22 2.05
CA LEU A 238 4.06 20.21 1.37
C LEU A 238 3.23 19.43 0.31
N ALA A 239 2.01 19.01 0.66
CA ALA A 239 1.12 18.35 -0.30
C ALA A 239 0.71 19.29 -1.45
N THR A 240 0.55 20.58 -1.17
CA THR A 240 0.21 21.60 -2.17
C THR A 240 1.37 21.83 -3.13
N LEU A 241 2.60 21.83 -2.64
CA LEU A 241 3.79 21.85 -3.49
C LEU A 241 3.79 20.70 -4.49
N LEU A 242 3.54 19.46 -4.02
CA LEU A 242 3.43 18.30 -4.92
C LEU A 242 2.31 18.49 -5.96
N ILE A 243 1.14 18.99 -5.54
CA ILE A 243 0.03 19.29 -6.46
C ILE A 243 0.44 20.31 -7.52
N ASP A 244 1.12 21.38 -7.13
CA ASP A 244 1.52 22.45 -8.04
C ASP A 244 2.60 22.00 -9.02
N GLU A 245 3.57 21.20 -8.57
CA GLU A 245 4.58 20.60 -9.46
C GLU A 245 3.92 19.63 -10.46
N LEU A 246 3.03 18.73 -10.00
CA LEU A 246 2.29 17.83 -10.90
C LEU A 246 1.42 18.60 -11.91
N ARG A 247 0.80 19.71 -11.51
CA ARG A 247 0.06 20.61 -12.43
C ARG A 247 1.00 21.29 -13.42
N GLY A 248 2.20 21.67 -12.99
CA GLY A 248 3.27 22.14 -13.85
C GLY A 248 3.61 21.12 -14.93
N CYS A 249 3.79 19.85 -14.55
CA CYS A 249 4.02 18.74 -15.47
C CYS A 249 2.86 18.60 -16.48
N ILE A 250 1.60 18.65 -16.02
CA ILE A 250 0.43 18.58 -16.92
C ILE A 250 0.48 19.67 -17.99
N ALA A 251 0.76 20.92 -17.61
CA ALA A 251 0.82 22.04 -18.54
C ALA A 251 2.03 21.96 -19.50
N TYR A 252 3.17 21.53 -18.97
CA TYR A 252 4.44 21.54 -19.69
C TYR A 252 4.65 20.30 -20.56
N GLU A 253 4.37 19.09 -20.05
CA GLU A 253 4.65 17.81 -20.71
C GLU A 253 3.51 17.32 -21.60
N CYS A 254 2.25 17.72 -21.36
CA CYS A 254 1.11 17.13 -22.06
C CYS A 254 0.51 18.00 -23.18
N THR A 255 -0.01 17.31 -24.21
CA THR A 255 -0.73 17.89 -25.36
C THR A 255 -2.21 17.50 -25.39
N ASN A 256 -2.60 16.48 -24.63
CA ASN A 256 -3.94 15.88 -24.67
C ASN A 256 -4.89 16.60 -23.71
N GLU A 257 -6.08 16.95 -24.21
CA GLU A 257 -7.16 17.56 -23.42
C GLU A 257 -7.57 16.71 -22.21
N VAL A 258 -7.49 15.38 -22.27
CA VAL A 258 -7.88 14.51 -21.14
C VAL A 258 -7.01 14.73 -19.91
N VAL A 259 -5.73 15.01 -20.11
CA VAL A 259 -4.82 15.28 -18.99
C VAL A 259 -5.14 16.64 -18.35
N SER A 260 -5.63 17.59 -19.14
CA SER A 260 -6.10 18.90 -18.62
C SER A 260 -7.40 18.81 -17.80
N GLU A 261 -8.08 17.67 -17.84
CA GLU A 261 -9.29 17.40 -17.05
C GLU A 261 -9.01 16.69 -15.71
N LEU A 262 -7.73 16.51 -15.35
CA LEU A 262 -7.34 15.92 -14.08
C LEU A 262 -7.50 16.93 -12.94
N ASP A 263 -8.25 16.54 -11.92
CA ASP A 263 -8.32 17.26 -10.65
C ASP A 263 -7.29 16.70 -9.67
N LEU A 264 -6.60 17.57 -8.98
CA LEU A 264 -5.65 17.20 -7.93
C LEU A 264 -6.15 17.73 -6.59
N ALA A 265 -6.18 16.87 -5.58
CA ALA A 265 -6.69 17.23 -4.25
C ALA A 265 -5.91 16.55 -3.14
N TYR A 266 -5.68 17.28 -2.05
CA TYR A 266 -5.09 16.76 -0.83
C TYR A 266 -6.18 16.15 0.06
N LEU A 267 -6.07 14.84 0.35
CA LEU A 267 -7.07 14.11 1.17
C LEU A 267 -6.77 14.18 2.66
N GLY A 268 -5.53 14.50 3.02
CA GLY A 268 -5.11 14.63 4.41
C GLY A 268 -3.77 13.96 4.70
N SER A 269 -3.33 14.11 5.95
CA SER A 269 -2.15 13.46 6.50
C SER A 269 -2.53 12.48 7.59
N PHE A 270 -1.88 11.32 7.59
CA PHE A 270 -2.23 10.19 8.44
C PHE A 270 -0.96 9.53 9.01
N ASP A 271 -1.09 8.96 10.20
CA ASP A 271 -0.04 8.14 10.81
C ASP A 271 -0.22 6.70 10.38
N PHE A 272 0.63 6.23 9.48
CA PHE A 272 0.61 4.88 8.95
C PHE A 272 1.38 3.93 9.87
N LEU A 273 0.73 2.81 10.21
CA LEU A 273 1.30 1.78 11.06
C LEU A 273 2.48 1.07 10.37
N GLN A 274 3.53 0.82 11.13
CA GLN A 274 4.68 0.01 10.73
C GLN A 274 4.77 -1.22 11.63
N THR A 275 4.82 -2.40 11.03
CA THR A 275 4.89 -3.69 11.74
C THR A 275 6.02 -4.54 11.24
N THR A 276 6.29 -5.64 11.94
CA THR A 276 7.04 -6.76 11.35
C THR A 276 6.17 -7.49 10.31
N ASP A 277 6.74 -8.52 9.67
CA ASP A 277 6.06 -9.49 8.79
C ASP A 277 5.08 -10.42 9.54
N GLU A 278 5.02 -10.32 10.87
CA GLU A 278 4.07 -11.05 11.71
C GLU A 278 2.72 -10.30 11.75
N TYR A 279 1.95 -10.44 10.68
CA TYR A 279 0.60 -9.89 10.62
C TYR A 279 -0.32 -10.66 11.56
N ALA A 280 -1.13 -9.94 12.35
CA ALA A 280 -2.22 -10.57 13.10
C ALA A 280 -3.08 -11.35 12.10
N GLY A 281 -3.08 -12.68 12.22
CA GLY A 281 -3.84 -13.55 11.31
C GLY A 281 -5.32 -13.16 11.29
N LEU A 282 -6.06 -13.65 10.29
CA LEU A 282 -7.50 -13.41 10.13
C LEU A 282 -8.33 -13.72 11.40
N ASP A 283 -7.79 -14.53 12.31
CA ASP A 283 -8.43 -14.96 13.56
C ASP A 283 -8.14 -14.04 14.77
N GLY A 284 -7.29 -13.00 14.62
CA GLY A 284 -7.08 -11.94 15.63
C GLY A 284 -6.47 -12.40 16.96
N THR A 285 -5.90 -13.60 17.03
CA THR A 285 -5.40 -14.22 18.27
C THR A 285 -4.00 -13.78 18.68
N GLN A 286 -3.23 -13.15 17.79
CA GLN A 286 -1.94 -12.55 18.11
C GLN A 286 -1.96 -11.05 17.83
N PRO A 287 -1.56 -10.20 18.81
CA PRO A 287 -1.41 -8.78 18.58
C PRO A 287 -0.29 -8.54 17.57
N GLU A 288 -0.50 -7.58 16.66
CA GLU A 288 0.52 -7.16 15.69
C GLU A 288 1.72 -6.55 16.43
N THR A 289 2.94 -6.90 16.00
CA THR A 289 4.15 -6.30 16.57
C THR A 289 4.37 -4.93 15.94
N VAL A 290 3.97 -3.89 16.66
CA VAL A 290 4.13 -2.48 16.24
C VAL A 290 5.59 -2.07 16.36
N ILE A 291 6.20 -1.72 15.22
CA ILE A 291 7.55 -1.12 15.14
C ILE A 291 7.45 0.40 15.33
N GLY A 292 6.38 1.02 14.83
CA GLY A 292 6.14 2.44 15.01
C GLY A 292 5.13 3.00 14.02
N ASN A 293 5.25 4.29 13.74
CA ASN A 293 4.34 5.03 12.86
C ASN A 293 5.13 5.96 11.95
N VAL A 294 4.66 6.11 10.71
CA VAL A 294 5.22 7.05 9.74
C VAL A 294 4.14 8.03 9.29
N ARG A 295 4.49 9.32 9.25
CA ARG A 295 3.58 10.34 8.74
C ARG A 295 3.53 10.28 7.21
N GLY A 296 2.34 10.11 6.66
CA GLY A 296 2.11 10.07 5.21
C GLY A 296 1.10 11.12 4.75
N HIS A 297 1.35 11.71 3.59
CA HIS A 297 0.54 12.78 2.99
C HIS A 297 -0.16 12.26 1.72
N ALA A 298 -1.49 12.28 1.71
CA ALA A 298 -2.29 11.67 0.66
C ALA A 298 -2.76 12.72 -0.38
N VAL A 299 -2.28 12.60 -1.62
CA VAL A 299 -2.65 13.46 -2.76
C VAL A 299 -3.33 12.62 -3.83
N LEU A 300 -4.58 12.95 -4.12
CA LEU A 300 -5.41 12.28 -5.13
C LEU A 300 -5.27 12.98 -6.48
N VAL A 301 -5.04 12.20 -7.52
CA VAL A 301 -5.22 12.61 -8.93
C VAL A 301 -6.49 11.95 -9.44
N ALA A 302 -7.49 12.74 -9.81
CA ALA A 302 -8.84 12.31 -10.10
C ALA A 302 -9.24 12.64 -11.54
N HIS A 303 -9.82 11.69 -12.24
CA HIS A 303 -10.48 11.94 -13.52
C HIS A 303 -11.98 11.66 -13.40
N ARG A 304 -12.75 12.73 -13.15
CA ARG A 304 -14.19 12.63 -12.82
C ARG A 304 -15.00 11.90 -13.89
N LYS A 305 -14.75 12.17 -15.18
CA LYS A 305 -15.54 11.62 -16.30
C LYS A 305 -15.47 10.10 -16.43
N THR A 306 -14.39 9.48 -15.95
CA THR A 306 -14.21 8.03 -15.97
C THR A 306 -14.37 7.39 -14.60
N HIS A 307 -14.54 8.17 -13.52
CA HIS A 307 -14.58 7.66 -12.15
C HIS A 307 -13.38 6.76 -11.84
N MET A 308 -12.19 7.24 -12.23
CA MET A 308 -10.89 6.61 -12.00
C MET A 308 -10.00 7.60 -11.29
N HIS A 309 -9.18 7.10 -10.38
CA HIS A 309 -8.30 7.92 -9.56
C HIS A 309 -7.00 7.18 -9.28
N VAL A 310 -5.94 7.93 -9.03
CA VAL A 310 -4.68 7.43 -8.50
C VAL A 310 -4.36 8.24 -7.26
N LEU A 311 -4.25 7.56 -6.12
CA LEU A 311 -3.88 8.19 -4.85
C LEU A 311 -2.39 7.99 -4.63
N CYS A 312 -1.65 9.08 -4.52
CA CYS A 312 -0.25 9.11 -4.12
C CYS A 312 -0.18 9.35 -2.61
N VAL A 313 0.36 8.41 -1.85
CA VAL A 313 0.69 8.60 -0.44
C VAL A 313 2.19 8.80 -0.31
N MET A 314 2.61 10.03 -0.05
CA MET A 314 4.01 10.40 0.12
C MET A 314 4.43 10.29 1.58
N MET A 315 5.51 9.55 1.85
CA MET A 315 6.13 9.38 3.15
C MET A 315 7.58 9.85 3.08
N PRO A 316 7.85 11.11 3.42
CA PRO A 316 9.18 11.69 3.28
C PRO A 316 10.15 11.18 4.35
N ALA A 317 11.44 11.11 4.00
CA ALA A 317 12.54 10.68 4.87
C ALA A 317 12.22 9.37 5.63
N PHE A 318 11.76 8.38 4.88
CA PHE A 318 11.14 7.16 5.42
C PHE A 318 12.09 6.45 6.41
N PRO A 319 11.75 6.39 7.71
CA PRO A 319 12.69 5.99 8.75
C PRO A 319 12.73 4.48 9.01
N TYR A 320 11.87 3.68 8.35
CA TYR A 320 11.79 2.21 8.52
C TYR A 320 12.21 1.45 7.26
N SER A 321 12.28 0.12 7.30
CA SER A 321 12.62 -0.69 6.12
C SER A 321 11.62 -0.45 4.98
N MET A 322 12.11 -0.01 3.81
CA MET A 322 11.25 0.24 2.65
C MET A 322 10.57 -1.04 2.19
N THR A 323 11.31 -2.13 2.13
CA THR A 323 10.79 -3.44 1.73
C THR A 323 9.75 -3.97 2.71
N GLN A 324 9.83 -3.63 4.00
CA GLN A 324 8.79 -4.00 4.97
C GLN A 324 7.48 -3.25 4.69
N MET A 325 7.57 -1.97 4.32
CA MET A 325 6.41 -1.18 3.93
C MET A 325 5.79 -1.71 2.63
N GLU A 326 6.62 -2.10 1.67
CA GLU A 326 6.18 -2.71 0.41
C GLU A 326 5.48 -4.06 0.66
N ASP A 327 6.02 -4.90 1.54
CA ASP A 327 5.40 -6.16 1.95
C ASP A 327 4.04 -5.94 2.63
N GLN A 328 3.96 -4.97 3.56
CA GLN A 328 2.71 -4.57 4.21
C GLN A 328 1.65 -4.16 3.18
N VAL A 329 2.03 -3.40 2.15
CA VAL A 329 1.12 -2.97 1.09
C VAL A 329 0.70 -4.17 0.23
N SER A 330 1.65 -5.01 -0.19
CA SER A 330 1.38 -6.22 -0.99
C SER A 330 0.48 -7.22 -0.27
N TYR A 331 0.56 -7.31 1.06
CA TYR A 331 -0.32 -8.14 1.88
C TYR A 331 -1.71 -7.51 2.12
N GLY A 332 -1.92 -6.25 1.73
CA GLY A 332 -3.16 -5.50 2.01
C GLY A 332 -3.27 -5.03 3.47
N TYR A 333 -2.14 -4.90 4.16
CA TYR A 333 -2.02 -4.52 5.57
C TYR A 333 -1.71 -3.03 5.80
N LEU A 334 -2.21 -2.17 4.90
CA LEU A 334 -2.04 -0.72 5.01
C LEU A 334 -3.05 -0.14 6.01
N LYS A 335 -2.58 0.17 7.23
CA LYS A 335 -3.41 0.74 8.31
C LYS A 335 -2.96 2.14 8.71
N ILE A 336 -3.92 2.92 9.18
CA ILE A 336 -3.70 4.24 9.78
C ILE A 336 -4.17 4.25 11.23
N ARG A 337 -3.58 5.11 12.06
CA ARG A 337 -4.05 5.36 13.41
C ARG A 337 -5.49 5.86 13.37
N ASP A 338 -6.35 5.28 14.21
CA ASP A 338 -7.77 5.64 14.23
C ASP A 338 -7.97 6.99 14.94
N VAL A 339 -8.64 7.91 14.25
CA VAL A 339 -8.99 9.23 14.79
C VAL A 339 -10.09 9.08 15.86
N GLU A 340 -10.96 8.07 15.74
CA GLU A 340 -12.05 7.80 16.68
C GLU A 340 -11.57 6.96 17.89
N ALA A 341 -10.46 6.23 17.77
CA ALA A 341 -9.87 5.37 18.80
C ALA A 341 -8.34 5.55 18.86
N PRO A 342 -7.79 6.47 19.68
CA PRO A 342 -6.38 6.89 19.63
C PRO A 342 -5.32 5.79 19.82
N THR A 343 -5.71 4.67 20.40
CA THR A 343 -4.86 3.48 20.64
C THR A 343 -5.07 2.37 19.62
N GLY A 344 -5.99 2.53 18.67
CA GLY A 344 -6.34 1.54 17.66
C GLY A 344 -5.88 1.92 16.26
N TYR A 345 -5.78 0.91 15.40
CA TYR A 345 -5.49 1.07 13.97
C TYR A 345 -6.68 0.59 13.15
N ARG A 346 -6.90 1.23 12.00
CA ARG A 346 -7.93 0.85 11.04
C ARG A 346 -7.36 0.71 9.63
N PRO A 347 -7.90 -0.18 8.79
CA PRO A 347 -7.48 -0.27 7.39
C PRO A 347 -7.70 1.07 6.66
N PHE A 348 -6.69 1.49 5.89
CA PHE A 348 -6.74 2.77 5.16
C PHE A 348 -7.80 2.74 4.06
N TYR A 349 -7.94 1.61 3.35
CA TYR A 349 -8.99 1.43 2.34
C TYR A 349 -10.41 1.58 2.91
N ASP A 350 -10.66 1.13 4.15
CA ASP A 350 -11.97 1.32 4.80
C ASP A 350 -12.25 2.79 5.10
N TYR A 351 -11.22 3.56 5.44
CA TYR A 351 -11.34 5.01 5.59
C TYR A 351 -11.69 5.68 4.25
N LEU A 352 -10.97 5.34 3.17
CA LEU A 352 -11.21 5.88 1.83
C LEU A 352 -12.62 5.56 1.34
N LEU A 353 -13.09 4.33 1.56
CA LEU A 353 -14.43 3.89 1.19
C LEU A 353 -15.51 4.63 1.99
N LYS A 354 -15.37 4.70 3.32
CA LYS A 354 -16.36 5.35 4.19
C LYS A 354 -16.45 6.86 3.91
N ARG A 355 -15.31 7.54 3.79
CA ARG A 355 -15.24 9.01 3.65
C ARG A 355 -15.54 9.47 2.22
N PHE A 356 -14.91 8.85 1.22
CA PHE A 356 -14.91 9.33 -0.17
C PHE A 356 -15.67 8.42 -1.14
N GLY A 357 -16.02 7.19 -0.74
CA GLY A 357 -16.62 6.20 -1.65
C GLY A 357 -15.61 5.54 -2.60
N LEU A 358 -14.32 5.69 -2.32
CA LEU A 358 -13.22 5.14 -3.12
C LEU A 358 -12.93 3.68 -2.75
N HIS A 359 -12.71 2.84 -3.74
CA HIS A 359 -12.28 1.45 -3.58
C HIS A 359 -11.05 1.15 -4.45
N GLY A 360 -10.18 0.25 -3.97
CA GLY A 360 -9.00 -0.20 -4.72
C GLY A 360 -9.39 -0.79 -6.07
N CYS A 361 -8.72 -0.41 -7.15
CA CYS A 361 -9.04 -0.80 -8.52
C CYS A 361 -7.78 -0.92 -9.39
N GLY A 362 -7.00 -1.98 -9.16
CA GLY A 362 -5.70 -2.22 -9.77
C GLY A 362 -4.74 -2.77 -8.73
N GLY A 363 -3.50 -3.07 -9.12
CA GLY A 363 -2.43 -3.40 -8.19
C GLY A 363 -1.76 -2.14 -7.66
N GLU A 364 -1.46 -2.09 -6.37
CA GLU A 364 -0.65 -1.05 -5.76
C GLU A 364 0.76 -1.06 -6.34
N THR A 365 1.36 0.13 -6.47
CA THR A 365 2.74 0.29 -6.94
C THR A 365 3.52 1.15 -5.96
N SER A 366 4.66 0.62 -5.54
CA SER A 366 5.60 1.34 -4.67
C SER A 366 6.60 2.11 -5.51
N VAL A 367 6.70 3.41 -5.30
CA VAL A 367 7.69 4.25 -5.97
C VAL A 367 8.67 4.74 -4.91
N LEU A 368 9.90 4.23 -4.98
CA LEU A 368 10.97 4.50 -4.02
C LEU A 368 11.94 5.52 -4.61
N LEU A 369 12.15 6.63 -3.93
CA LEU A 369 13.15 7.64 -4.28
C LEU A 369 14.35 7.50 -3.34
N LEU A 370 15.47 7.00 -3.85
CA LEU A 370 16.67 6.68 -3.07
C LEU A 370 17.81 7.65 -3.35
N SER A 371 18.64 7.86 -2.33
CA SER A 371 19.87 8.65 -2.45
C SER A 371 21.05 7.89 -3.04
N ASP A 372 21.04 6.57 -2.90
CA ASP A 372 22.06 5.67 -3.44
C ASP A 372 21.42 4.29 -3.66
N LYS A 373 22.06 3.46 -4.47
CA LYS A 373 21.66 2.08 -4.67
C LYS A 373 21.93 1.29 -3.38
N PRO A 374 21.03 0.37 -2.96
CA PRO A 374 21.31 -0.52 -1.85
C PRO A 374 22.65 -1.24 -2.05
N SER A 375 23.47 -1.26 -1.00
CA SER A 375 24.77 -1.92 -1.01
C SER A 375 24.68 -3.44 -1.16
N ASP A 376 23.59 -4.05 -0.68
CA ASP A 376 23.26 -5.44 -0.97
C ASP A 376 22.32 -5.52 -2.18
N GLU A 377 22.73 -6.26 -3.21
CA GLU A 377 21.91 -6.50 -4.38
C GLU A 377 20.62 -7.27 -4.06
N CYS A 378 20.60 -8.08 -2.99
CA CYS A 378 19.40 -8.76 -2.54
C CYS A 378 18.33 -7.78 -2.05
N GLU A 379 18.72 -6.68 -1.38
CA GLU A 379 17.76 -5.66 -0.92
C GLU A 379 17.07 -4.99 -2.11
N LEU A 380 17.81 -4.66 -3.18
CA LEU A 380 17.20 -4.13 -4.41
C LEU A 380 16.27 -5.14 -5.10
N GLN A 381 16.59 -6.43 -5.05
CA GLN A 381 15.72 -7.48 -5.61
C GLN A 381 14.43 -7.59 -4.80
N ASP A 382 14.51 -7.53 -3.48
CA ASP A 382 13.37 -7.57 -2.58
C ASP A 382 12.48 -6.32 -2.74
N MET A 383 13.07 -5.13 -2.92
CA MET A 383 12.33 -3.91 -3.31
C MET A 383 11.55 -4.12 -4.62
N LEU A 384 12.22 -4.64 -5.66
CA LEU A 384 11.56 -4.88 -6.94
C LEU A 384 10.46 -5.94 -6.87
N ALA A 385 10.54 -6.89 -5.94
CA ALA A 385 9.48 -7.85 -5.72
C ALA A 385 8.36 -7.35 -4.80
N ALA A 386 8.59 -6.24 -4.09
CA ALA A 386 7.77 -5.76 -2.99
C ALA A 386 7.62 -6.83 -1.88
N GLU A 387 8.72 -7.50 -1.55
CA GLU A 387 8.85 -8.49 -0.46
C GLU A 387 9.82 -7.98 0.61
N ALA A 388 9.66 -8.38 1.87
CA ALA A 388 10.52 -7.92 2.96
C ALA A 388 11.96 -8.45 2.87
N TYR A 389 12.95 -7.55 2.79
CA TYR A 389 14.38 -7.86 2.90
C TYR A 389 14.74 -8.35 4.31
N GLU A 390 15.39 -9.51 4.37
CA GLU A 390 15.70 -10.25 5.59
C GLU A 390 14.50 -10.42 6.56
N ASN A 391 13.55 -11.26 6.16
CA ASN A 391 12.35 -11.59 6.94
C ASN A 391 12.67 -12.04 8.39
N TYR A 392 11.85 -11.64 9.38
CA TYR A 392 12.14 -11.88 10.80
C TYR A 392 12.14 -13.36 11.18
N GLU A 393 11.39 -14.22 10.47
CA GLU A 393 11.41 -15.67 10.71
C GLU A 393 12.28 -16.46 9.73
N ARG A 394 12.51 -15.95 8.52
CA ARG A 394 12.96 -16.77 7.39
C ARG A 394 13.96 -16.03 6.51
N SER A 395 15.18 -16.57 6.41
CA SER A 395 16.14 -16.14 5.38
C SER A 395 15.79 -16.83 4.05
N TYR A 396 14.82 -16.28 3.33
CA TYR A 396 14.64 -16.59 1.92
C TYR A 396 15.35 -15.55 1.08
N ARG A 397 15.74 -15.95 -0.13
CA ARG A 397 16.30 -15.05 -1.14
C ARG A 397 15.52 -15.26 -2.42
N ILE A 398 15.14 -14.18 -3.06
CA ILE A 398 14.45 -14.24 -4.34
C ILE A 398 15.37 -14.90 -5.37
N ARG A 399 14.86 -15.96 -6.01
CA ARG A 399 15.54 -16.66 -7.12
C ARG A 399 14.87 -16.41 -8.46
N SER A 400 13.93 -15.47 -8.54
CA SER A 400 13.27 -15.10 -9.79
C SER A 400 14.28 -14.53 -10.78
N GLU A 401 14.37 -15.14 -11.97
CA GLU A 401 15.25 -14.64 -13.04
C GLU A 401 14.78 -13.28 -13.55
N GLU A 402 13.47 -13.02 -13.54
CA GLU A 402 12.86 -11.76 -13.96
C GLU A 402 13.29 -10.62 -13.04
N ILE A 403 13.16 -10.79 -11.73
CA ILE A 403 13.58 -9.81 -10.72
C ILE A 403 15.08 -9.57 -10.77
N ARG A 404 15.89 -10.63 -10.92
CA ARG A 404 17.34 -10.49 -11.05
C ARG A 404 17.74 -9.72 -12.32
N LYS A 405 17.05 -9.92 -13.44
CA LYS A 405 17.26 -9.13 -14.66
C LYS A 405 16.85 -7.67 -14.45
N ALA A 406 15.71 -7.45 -13.78
CA ALA A 406 15.21 -6.11 -13.47
C ALA A 406 16.20 -5.33 -12.58
N SER A 407 16.80 -5.95 -11.56
CA SER A 407 17.77 -5.29 -10.66
C SER A 407 19.12 -4.95 -11.31
N GLN A 408 19.42 -5.56 -12.46
CA GLN A 408 20.65 -5.33 -13.23
C GLN A 408 20.44 -4.37 -14.41
N ALA A 409 19.19 -4.15 -14.84
CA ALA A 409 18.86 -3.36 -16.02
C ALA A 409 18.45 -1.94 -15.62
N ASN A 410 19.42 -1.00 -15.58
CA ASN A 410 19.10 0.42 -15.46
C ASN A 410 18.31 0.89 -16.71
N ARG A 411 17.13 1.46 -16.48
CA ARG A 411 16.19 1.94 -17.50
C ARG A 411 16.18 3.48 -17.63
N SER A 412 17.08 4.20 -16.95
CA SER A 412 17.11 5.67 -16.97
C SER A 412 17.27 6.23 -18.38
N GLN A 413 16.51 7.28 -18.71
CA GLN A 413 16.68 8.00 -19.98
C GLN A 413 17.68 9.16 -19.86
N PHE A 414 18.00 9.57 -18.64
CA PHE A 414 18.89 10.71 -18.37
C PHE A 414 20.03 10.31 -17.44
N GLU A 415 21.14 11.05 -17.50
CA GLU A 415 22.36 10.73 -16.75
C GLU A 415 22.28 11.05 -15.25
N HIS A 416 21.27 11.80 -14.79
CA HIS A 416 21.19 12.28 -13.41
C HIS A 416 20.51 11.29 -12.44
N TYR A 417 20.01 10.16 -12.94
CA TYR A 417 19.41 9.12 -12.12
C TYR A 417 19.61 7.72 -12.72
N GLU A 418 19.35 6.70 -11.91
CA GLU A 418 19.14 5.32 -12.36
C GLU A 418 17.72 4.92 -12.00
N VAL A 419 17.08 4.06 -12.81
CA VAL A 419 15.77 3.52 -12.45
C VAL A 419 15.68 2.04 -12.77
N TYR A 420 15.10 1.31 -11.82
CA TYR A 420 14.88 -0.13 -11.89
C TYR A 420 13.39 -0.39 -11.71
N LEU A 421 12.82 -1.24 -12.56
CA LEU A 421 11.37 -1.36 -12.72
C LEU A 421 10.94 -2.82 -12.58
N SER A 422 9.81 -3.03 -11.91
CA SER A 422 9.07 -4.28 -11.88
C SER A 422 7.56 -4.02 -12.02
N SER A 423 6.76 -5.08 -11.95
CA SER A 423 5.29 -4.95 -11.95
C SER A 423 4.73 -4.33 -10.67
N ARG A 424 5.52 -4.28 -9.58
CA ARG A 424 5.08 -3.78 -8.26
C ARG A 424 5.84 -2.55 -7.78
N ALA A 425 7.04 -2.30 -8.30
CA ALA A 425 7.90 -1.26 -7.78
C ALA A 425 8.65 -0.47 -8.87
N VAL A 426 8.88 0.79 -8.56
CA VAL A 426 9.77 1.71 -9.27
C VAL A 426 10.84 2.12 -8.27
N VAL A 427 12.08 1.69 -8.48
CA VAL A 427 13.21 2.11 -7.65
C VAL A 427 14.01 3.16 -8.41
N TYR A 428 13.84 4.42 -8.04
CA TYR A 428 14.52 5.58 -8.61
C TYR A 428 15.70 5.98 -7.72
N VAL A 429 16.91 5.93 -8.24
CA VAL A 429 18.14 6.30 -7.54
C VAL A 429 18.66 7.62 -8.10
N GLY A 430 18.49 8.70 -7.35
CA GLY A 430 18.95 10.04 -7.77
C GLY A 430 20.44 10.22 -7.52
N ARG A 431 21.22 10.61 -8.54
CA ARG A 431 22.65 10.92 -8.34
C ARG A 431 22.89 12.15 -7.47
N GLN A 432 21.90 13.02 -7.36
CA GLN A 432 21.90 14.18 -6.49
C GLN A 432 20.65 14.15 -5.60
N PHE A 433 20.79 13.60 -4.40
CA PHE A 433 19.69 13.55 -3.44
C PHE A 433 19.64 14.85 -2.63
N ALA A 434 18.69 15.72 -2.97
CA ALA A 434 18.56 17.01 -2.30
C ALA A 434 18.24 16.85 -0.80
N PRO A 435 18.82 17.70 0.08
CA PRO A 435 18.61 17.58 1.53
C PRO A 435 17.17 17.92 1.94
N SER A 436 16.55 18.92 1.30
CA SER A 436 15.17 19.34 1.55
C SER A 436 14.17 18.51 0.73
N ILE A 437 13.06 18.11 1.35
CA ILE A 437 12.00 17.34 0.67
C ILE A 437 11.34 18.13 -0.46
N GLU A 438 11.19 19.45 -0.31
CA GLU A 438 10.58 20.34 -1.29
C GLU A 438 11.34 20.29 -2.62
N ARG A 439 12.68 20.29 -2.54
CA ARG A 439 13.52 20.17 -3.71
C ARG A 439 13.45 18.78 -4.34
N ARG A 440 13.39 17.72 -3.52
CA ARG A 440 13.23 16.35 -4.02
C ARG A 440 11.90 16.15 -4.75
N ILE A 441 10.81 16.74 -4.24
CA ILE A 441 9.51 16.76 -4.93
C ILE A 441 9.64 17.43 -6.29
N ALA A 442 10.22 18.63 -6.37
CA ALA A 442 10.38 19.35 -7.63
C ALA A 442 11.24 18.58 -8.64
N ASP A 443 12.33 17.95 -8.20
CA ASP A 443 13.22 17.19 -9.08
C ASP A 443 12.59 15.86 -9.55
N PHE A 444 11.64 15.29 -8.79
CA PHE A 444 11.04 13.98 -9.07
C PHE A 444 9.63 14.03 -9.68
N ALA A 445 8.95 15.19 -9.63
CA ALA A 445 7.55 15.34 -10.02
C ALA A 445 7.26 14.89 -11.46
N ASP A 446 8.15 15.20 -12.42
CA ASP A 446 8.00 14.78 -13.82
C ASP A 446 7.89 13.26 -13.96
N TYR A 447 8.78 12.52 -13.28
CA TYR A 447 8.78 11.06 -13.34
C TYR A 447 7.56 10.47 -12.62
N LEU A 448 7.22 11.00 -11.45
CA LEU A 448 6.03 10.60 -10.69
C LEU A 448 4.73 10.84 -11.48
N PHE A 449 4.68 11.93 -12.24
CA PHE A 449 3.57 12.23 -13.14
C PHE A 449 3.43 11.19 -14.25
N ILE A 450 4.54 10.79 -14.89
CA ILE A 450 4.53 9.73 -15.90
C ILE A 450 4.02 8.41 -15.30
N VAL A 451 4.51 8.03 -14.11
CA VAL A 451 4.02 6.84 -13.38
C VAL A 451 2.51 6.93 -13.14
N THR A 452 2.02 8.09 -12.68
CA THR A 452 0.59 8.33 -12.44
C THR A 452 -0.25 8.11 -13.69
N LEU A 453 0.18 8.64 -14.85
CA LEU A 453 -0.54 8.46 -16.11
C LEU A 453 -0.55 7.00 -16.60
N VAL A 454 0.55 6.27 -16.41
CA VAL A 454 0.59 4.83 -16.73
C VAL A 454 -0.33 4.05 -15.78
N LEU A 455 -0.41 4.42 -14.51
CA LEU A 455 -1.32 3.77 -13.56
C LEU A 455 -2.80 4.01 -13.90
N PHE A 456 -3.17 5.15 -14.47
CA PHE A 456 -4.52 5.32 -15.02
C PHE A 456 -4.89 4.29 -16.10
N GLN A 457 -3.92 3.83 -16.88
CA GLN A 457 -4.11 2.75 -17.87
C GLN A 457 -4.38 1.41 -17.16
N ASN A 458 -3.60 1.09 -16.13
CA ASN A 458 -3.83 -0.08 -15.28
C ASN A 458 -5.22 -0.02 -14.61
N THR A 459 -5.60 1.13 -14.05
CA THR A 459 -6.91 1.35 -13.43
C THR A 459 -8.04 1.12 -14.43
N ALA A 460 -7.89 1.62 -15.66
CA ALA A 460 -8.88 1.43 -16.72
C ALA A 460 -9.11 -0.05 -17.05
N LEU A 461 -8.03 -0.82 -17.23
CA LEU A 461 -8.11 -2.26 -17.50
C LEU A 461 -8.69 -3.02 -16.31
N ALA A 462 -8.23 -2.73 -15.09
CA ALA A 462 -8.72 -3.38 -13.88
C ALA A 462 -10.21 -3.11 -13.67
N LYS A 463 -10.66 -1.87 -13.88
CA LYS A 463 -12.06 -1.46 -13.79
C LYS A 463 -12.93 -2.18 -14.82
N ALA A 464 -12.50 -2.17 -16.09
CA ALA A 464 -13.23 -2.80 -17.17
C ALA A 464 -13.31 -4.33 -16.96
N SER A 465 -12.20 -4.97 -16.60
CA SER A 465 -12.13 -6.40 -16.32
C SER A 465 -13.06 -6.80 -15.17
N ARG A 466 -12.99 -6.09 -14.02
CA ARG A 466 -13.90 -6.35 -12.87
C ARG A 466 -15.36 -6.17 -13.23
N ARG A 467 -15.70 -5.20 -14.08
CA ARG A 467 -17.07 -4.99 -14.55
C ARG A 467 -17.55 -6.16 -15.39
N VAL A 468 -16.72 -6.64 -16.32
CA VAL A 468 -17.03 -7.82 -17.14
C VAL A 468 -17.18 -9.06 -16.26
N THR A 469 -16.21 -9.37 -15.41
CA THR A 469 -16.26 -10.52 -14.49
C THR A 469 -17.49 -10.48 -13.59
N GLY A 470 -17.81 -9.33 -12.98
CA GLY A 470 -18.99 -9.19 -12.13
C GLY A 470 -20.31 -9.41 -12.87
N ILE A 471 -20.39 -9.02 -14.14
CA ILE A 471 -21.58 -9.30 -14.99
C ILE A 471 -21.68 -10.78 -15.36
N LEU A 472 -20.55 -11.47 -15.52
CA LEU A 472 -20.53 -12.90 -15.81
C LEU A 472 -20.87 -13.76 -14.58
N GLU A 473 -20.47 -13.30 -13.39
CA GLU A 473 -20.78 -13.97 -12.11
C GLU A 473 -22.22 -13.76 -11.66
N GLN A 474 -22.76 -12.56 -11.87
CA GLN A 474 -24.15 -12.28 -11.58
C GLN A 474 -25.01 -12.85 -12.72
N ASP A 475 -25.89 -13.81 -12.43
CA ASP A 475 -26.78 -14.47 -13.40
C ASP A 475 -27.91 -13.53 -13.90
N VAL A 476 -27.53 -12.31 -14.28
CA VAL A 476 -28.39 -11.21 -14.71
C VAL A 476 -28.66 -11.33 -16.21
N ASP A 477 -29.80 -10.82 -16.66
CA ASP A 477 -30.10 -10.71 -18.09
C ASP A 477 -29.16 -9.70 -18.77
N ILE A 478 -28.04 -10.20 -19.28
CA ILE A 478 -27.07 -9.43 -20.06
C ILE A 478 -27.69 -9.09 -21.42
N THR A 479 -27.84 -7.80 -21.71
CA THR A 479 -28.41 -7.30 -22.97
C THR A 479 -27.33 -6.71 -23.88
N PRO A 480 -27.58 -6.60 -25.20
CA PRO A 480 -26.71 -5.85 -26.11
C PRO A 480 -26.45 -4.39 -25.69
N GLN A 481 -27.43 -3.75 -25.02
CA GLN A 481 -27.28 -2.39 -24.51
C GLN A 481 -26.25 -2.31 -23.38
N THR A 482 -26.23 -3.32 -22.50
CA THR A 482 -25.25 -3.42 -21.41
C THR A 482 -23.82 -3.51 -21.97
N LYS A 483 -23.61 -4.28 -23.04
CA LYS A 483 -22.30 -4.35 -23.71
C LYS A 483 -21.88 -3.00 -24.29
N ILE A 484 -22.76 -2.30 -25.01
CA ILE A 484 -22.45 -0.99 -25.59
C ILE A 484 -22.00 0.00 -24.51
N LEU A 485 -22.63 -0.03 -23.33
CA LEU A 485 -22.23 0.82 -22.20
C LEU A 485 -20.80 0.53 -21.74
N ILE A 486 -20.42 -0.74 -21.60
CA ILE A 486 -19.06 -1.16 -21.20
C ILE A 486 -18.04 -0.71 -22.25
N ASP A 487 -18.34 -0.92 -23.52
CA ASP A 487 -17.46 -0.52 -24.63
C ASP A 487 -17.29 1.01 -24.68
N GLN A 488 -18.35 1.77 -24.38
CA GLN A 488 -18.30 3.24 -24.28
C GLN A 488 -17.48 3.72 -23.08
N GLU A 489 -17.64 3.09 -21.91
CA GLU A 489 -16.86 3.40 -20.71
C GLU A 489 -15.37 3.14 -20.94
N TYR A 490 -15.01 1.99 -21.51
CA TYR A 490 -13.64 1.68 -21.90
C TYR A 490 -13.12 2.64 -22.97
N GLY A 491 -13.95 2.97 -23.97
CA GLY A 491 -13.62 3.93 -25.02
C GLY A 491 -13.21 5.31 -24.49
N ARG A 492 -13.79 5.76 -23.37
CA ARG A 492 -13.37 7.02 -22.71
C ARG A 492 -11.96 6.95 -22.15
N THR A 493 -11.46 5.76 -21.84
CA THR A 493 -10.12 5.57 -21.29
C THR A 493 -9.04 5.51 -22.36
N VAL A 494 -9.38 5.20 -23.62
CA VAL A 494 -8.42 5.02 -24.76
C VAL A 494 -7.46 6.21 -24.91
N ARG A 495 -7.92 7.42 -24.62
CA ARG A 495 -7.10 8.63 -24.70
C ARG A 495 -5.91 8.63 -23.72
N PHE A 496 -6.00 7.91 -22.59
CA PHE A 496 -4.86 7.75 -21.67
C PHE A 496 -3.74 6.87 -22.27
N TRP A 497 -4.04 6.05 -23.28
CA TRP A 497 -3.12 5.07 -23.87
C TRP A 497 -2.24 5.65 -24.99
N GLU A 498 -2.63 6.80 -25.53
CA GLU A 498 -1.94 7.41 -26.65
C GLU A 498 -0.50 7.77 -26.27
N MET A 499 0.47 7.25 -27.04
CA MET A 499 1.89 7.55 -26.84
C MET A 499 2.20 9.05 -26.99
N GLN A 500 1.39 9.77 -27.78
CA GLN A 500 1.56 11.20 -28.04
C GLN A 500 1.06 12.10 -26.90
N ASN A 501 0.62 11.52 -25.78
CA ASN A 501 0.25 12.27 -24.58
C ASN A 501 1.39 13.12 -24.03
N PHE A 502 2.64 12.74 -24.29
CA PHE A 502 3.82 13.49 -23.90
C PHE A 502 4.44 14.22 -25.09
N LYS A 503 4.87 15.47 -24.88
CA LYS A 503 5.52 16.32 -25.90
C LYS A 503 6.90 15.79 -26.30
N TYR A 504 7.68 15.29 -25.34
CA TYR A 504 9.07 14.91 -25.55
C TYR A 504 9.25 13.41 -25.73
N LEU A 505 10.16 13.02 -26.63
CA LEU A 505 10.47 11.62 -26.92
C LEU A 505 10.98 10.87 -25.68
N SER A 506 11.78 11.50 -24.82
CA SER A 506 12.28 10.90 -23.58
C SER A 506 11.14 10.46 -22.67
N SER A 507 10.16 11.34 -22.41
CA SER A 507 8.99 11.05 -21.58
C SER A 507 8.12 9.94 -22.20
N GLN A 508 8.03 9.89 -23.53
CA GLN A 508 7.35 8.78 -24.24
C GLN A 508 8.07 7.44 -24.03
N LEU A 509 9.40 7.42 -24.06
CA LEU A 509 10.20 6.22 -23.84
C LEU A 509 10.12 5.74 -22.38
N GLU A 510 10.16 6.66 -21.40
CA GLU A 510 9.93 6.35 -19.98
C GLU A 510 8.54 5.73 -19.78
N ALA A 511 7.51 6.35 -20.34
CA ALA A 511 6.15 5.82 -20.26
C ALA A 511 6.02 4.43 -20.91
N ALA A 512 6.72 4.17 -22.02
CA ALA A 512 6.70 2.85 -22.67
C ALA A 512 7.35 1.77 -21.79
N GLN A 513 8.48 2.07 -21.16
CA GLN A 513 9.16 1.15 -20.25
C GLN A 513 8.34 0.85 -19.00
N LEU A 514 7.67 1.86 -18.43
CA LEU A 514 6.74 1.68 -17.32
C LEU A 514 5.54 0.80 -17.73
N ARG A 515 4.98 1.01 -18.93
CA ARG A 515 3.88 0.16 -19.44
C ARG A 515 4.29 -1.30 -19.57
N GLU A 516 5.50 -1.55 -20.08
CA GLU A 516 6.07 -2.89 -20.18
C GLU A 516 6.28 -3.50 -18.78
N ALA A 517 6.90 -2.77 -17.86
CA ALA A 517 7.17 -3.25 -16.51
C ALA A 517 5.89 -3.55 -15.72
N PHE A 518 4.87 -2.71 -15.84
CA PHE A 518 3.58 -2.88 -15.16
C PHE A 518 2.64 -3.88 -15.85
N LEU A 519 3.13 -4.64 -16.83
CA LEU A 519 2.39 -5.71 -17.51
C LEU A 519 1.07 -5.22 -18.14
N ASN A 520 1.05 -3.99 -18.66
CA ASN A 520 -0.13 -3.42 -19.28
C ASN A 520 -0.61 -4.23 -20.49
N ARG A 521 0.33 -4.90 -21.17
CA ARG A 521 0.01 -5.74 -22.32
C ARG A 521 -0.75 -6.98 -21.88
N GLU A 522 -0.26 -7.65 -20.85
CA GLU A 522 -0.87 -8.85 -20.26
C GLU A 522 -2.27 -8.52 -19.70
N LEU A 523 -2.41 -7.38 -19.01
CA LEU A 523 -3.71 -6.90 -18.53
C LEU A 523 -4.68 -6.64 -19.68
N ARG A 524 -4.18 -6.11 -20.81
CA ARG A 524 -4.99 -5.84 -22.00
C ARG A 524 -5.39 -7.12 -22.71
N ASP A 525 -4.48 -8.08 -22.82
CA ASP A 525 -4.74 -9.38 -23.42
C ASP A 525 -5.81 -10.14 -22.60
N ALA A 526 -5.69 -10.12 -21.26
CA ALA A 526 -6.71 -10.68 -20.36
C ALA A 526 -8.08 -9.99 -20.48
N TYR A 527 -8.09 -8.65 -20.58
CA TYR A 527 -9.33 -7.91 -20.83
C TYR A 527 -9.97 -8.28 -22.17
N THR A 528 -9.17 -8.43 -23.22
CA THR A 528 -9.65 -8.80 -24.56
C THR A 528 -10.31 -10.19 -24.53
N GLU A 529 -9.68 -11.15 -23.86
CA GLU A 529 -10.26 -12.49 -23.66
C GLU A 529 -11.61 -12.44 -22.91
N HIS A 530 -11.69 -11.66 -21.83
CA HIS A 530 -12.93 -11.46 -21.08
C HIS A 530 -14.03 -10.81 -21.94
N GLN A 531 -13.66 -9.84 -22.78
CA GLN A 531 -14.59 -9.16 -23.68
C GLN A 531 -15.13 -10.10 -24.77
N GLU A 532 -14.27 -10.91 -25.38
CA GLU A 532 -14.67 -11.93 -26.37
C GLU A 532 -15.66 -12.92 -25.76
N TYR A 533 -15.40 -13.38 -24.53
CA TYR A 533 -16.32 -14.25 -23.82
C TYR A 533 -17.69 -13.58 -23.56
N LEU A 534 -17.70 -12.33 -23.12
CA LEU A 534 -18.93 -11.55 -22.93
C LEU A 534 -19.72 -11.42 -24.24
N GLU A 535 -19.03 -11.17 -25.37
CA GLU A 535 -19.64 -11.10 -26.70
C GLU A 535 -20.34 -12.40 -27.08
N HIS A 536 -19.69 -13.55 -26.85
CA HIS A 536 -20.29 -14.86 -27.07
C HIS A 536 -21.55 -15.07 -26.21
N VAL A 537 -21.51 -14.70 -24.93
CA VAL A 537 -22.66 -14.84 -24.01
C VAL A 537 -23.82 -13.94 -24.45
N VAL A 538 -23.56 -12.68 -24.80
CA VAL A 538 -24.59 -11.74 -25.28
C VAL A 538 -25.21 -12.22 -26.59
N ALA A 539 -24.39 -12.67 -27.55
CA ALA A 539 -24.87 -13.19 -28.82
C ALA A 539 -25.77 -14.43 -28.62
N ALA A 540 -25.37 -15.35 -27.74
CA ALA A 540 -26.17 -16.53 -27.41
C ALA A 540 -27.52 -16.14 -26.76
N LYS A 541 -27.53 -15.21 -25.79
CA LYS A 541 -28.78 -14.73 -25.16
C LYS A 541 -29.68 -13.97 -26.14
N ALA A 542 -29.10 -13.17 -27.04
CA ALA A 542 -29.85 -12.45 -28.08
C ALA A 542 -30.52 -13.42 -29.06
N ALA A 543 -29.80 -14.45 -29.52
CA ALA A 543 -30.34 -15.49 -30.41
C ALA A 543 -31.52 -16.27 -29.79
N VAL A 544 -31.43 -16.58 -28.48
CA VAL A 544 -32.54 -17.22 -27.74
C VAL A 544 -33.75 -16.30 -27.68
N THR A 545 -33.54 -15.00 -27.45
CA THR A 545 -34.62 -14.01 -27.38
C THR A 545 -35.28 -13.79 -28.73
N GLU A 546 -34.50 -13.70 -29.81
CA GLU A 546 -35.00 -13.57 -31.17
C GLU A 546 -35.82 -14.80 -31.58
N SER A 547 -35.35 -16.02 -31.26
CA SER A 547 -36.11 -17.26 -31.48
C SER A 547 -37.47 -17.25 -30.76
N ARG A 548 -37.52 -16.73 -29.52
CA ARG A 548 -38.76 -16.57 -28.78
C ARG A 548 -39.69 -15.56 -29.44
N ASN A 549 -39.17 -14.42 -29.88
CA ASN A 549 -39.96 -13.38 -30.55
C ASN A 549 -40.48 -13.84 -31.91
N GLY A 550 -39.66 -14.53 -32.70
CA GLY A 550 -40.07 -15.15 -33.96
C GLY A 550 -41.18 -16.19 -33.77
N MET A 551 -41.12 -16.99 -32.69
CA MET A 551 -42.19 -17.91 -32.36
C MET A 551 -43.51 -17.19 -32.04
N VAL A 552 -43.47 -16.08 -31.30
CA VAL A 552 -44.66 -15.26 -31.01
C VAL A 552 -45.24 -14.65 -32.28
N ILE A 553 -44.39 -14.08 -33.14
CA ILE A 553 -44.80 -13.51 -34.43
C ILE A 553 -45.47 -14.58 -35.31
N ASN A 554 -44.90 -15.78 -35.38
CA ASN A 554 -45.47 -16.88 -36.14
C ASN A 554 -46.84 -17.32 -35.59
N VAL A 555 -47.01 -17.38 -34.27
CA VAL A 555 -48.32 -17.69 -33.65
C VAL A 555 -49.36 -16.61 -33.99
N VAL A 556 -48.97 -15.33 -33.89
CA VAL A 556 -49.84 -14.20 -34.24
C VAL A 556 -50.20 -14.23 -35.73
N ALA A 557 -49.25 -14.54 -36.61
CA ALA A 557 -49.48 -14.68 -38.05
C ALA A 557 -50.45 -15.82 -38.37
N ILE A 558 -50.35 -16.97 -37.69
CA ILE A 558 -51.29 -18.10 -37.84
C ILE A 558 -52.71 -17.68 -37.42
N ILE A 559 -52.84 -16.98 -36.28
CA ILE A 559 -54.14 -16.49 -35.80
C ILE A 559 -54.76 -15.51 -36.81
N LEU A 560 -53.95 -14.59 -37.35
CA LEU A 560 -54.39 -13.65 -38.39
C LEU A 560 -54.82 -14.34 -39.68
N ALA A 561 -54.07 -15.35 -40.14
CA ALA A 561 -54.41 -16.12 -41.33
C ALA A 561 -55.73 -16.89 -41.15
N ILE A 562 -55.95 -17.47 -39.98
CA ILE A 562 -57.20 -18.15 -39.62
C ILE A 562 -58.37 -17.15 -39.60
N ALA A 563 -58.16 -15.96 -39.02
CA ALA A 563 -59.17 -14.90 -39.01
C ALA A 563 -59.54 -14.39 -40.41
N GLN A 564 -58.58 -14.36 -41.34
CA GLN A 564 -58.85 -13.98 -42.74
C GLN A 564 -59.67 -15.01 -43.52
N ILE A 565 -59.54 -16.30 -43.19
CA ILE A 565 -60.28 -17.40 -43.85
C ILE A 565 -61.69 -17.57 -43.23
N GLN A 566 -61.93 -17.00 -42.05
CA GLN A 566 -63.20 -17.09 -41.32
C GLN A 566 -64.46 -16.76 -42.15
N PRO A 567 -64.51 -15.68 -42.96
CA PRO A 567 -65.71 -15.34 -43.72
C PRO A 567 -66.08 -16.43 -44.73
N LEU A 568 -65.09 -17.00 -45.42
CA LEU A 568 -65.28 -18.08 -46.38
C LEU A 568 -65.82 -19.36 -45.71
N LEU A 569 -65.31 -19.68 -44.52
CA LEU A 569 -65.80 -20.83 -43.74
C LEU A 569 -67.26 -20.62 -43.29
N ILE A 570 -67.63 -19.40 -42.92
CA ILE A 570 -69.01 -19.06 -42.57
C ILE A 570 -69.91 -19.24 -43.80
N GLU A 571 -69.54 -18.68 -44.95
CA GLU A 571 -70.34 -18.82 -46.19
C GLU A 571 -70.56 -20.28 -46.60
N LEU A 572 -69.51 -21.11 -46.53
CA LEU A 572 -69.63 -22.55 -46.82
C LEU A 572 -70.55 -23.27 -45.82
N LEU A 573 -70.46 -22.93 -44.53
CA LEU A 573 -71.27 -23.56 -43.50
C LEU A 573 -72.74 -23.12 -43.56
N GLN A 574 -73.00 -21.87 -43.97
CA GLN A 574 -74.34 -21.36 -44.21
C GLN A 574 -75.04 -22.15 -45.32
N GLY A 575 -74.38 -22.38 -46.45
CA GLY A 575 -74.94 -23.19 -47.54
C GLY A 575 -75.26 -24.63 -47.10
N PHE A 576 -74.42 -25.21 -46.24
CA PHE A 576 -74.66 -26.56 -45.68
C PHE A 576 -75.81 -26.59 -44.65
N TYR A 577 -75.94 -25.54 -43.83
CA TYR A 577 -77.01 -25.44 -42.83
C TYR A 577 -78.37 -25.19 -43.49
N GLU A 578 -78.41 -24.43 -44.59
CA GLU A 578 -79.61 -24.25 -45.41
C GLU A 578 -80.13 -25.57 -45.99
N GLU A 579 -79.25 -26.43 -46.52
CA GLU A 579 -79.63 -27.75 -47.04
C GLU A 579 -80.18 -28.71 -45.95
N LEU A 580 -79.76 -28.53 -44.70
CA LEU A 580 -80.17 -29.36 -43.56
C LEU A 580 -81.37 -28.79 -42.78
N GLY A 581 -81.90 -27.63 -43.17
CA GLY A 581 -83.02 -26.97 -42.51
C GLY A 581 -82.69 -26.35 -41.15
N VAL A 582 -81.41 -26.05 -40.89
CA VAL A 582 -80.92 -25.40 -39.67
C VAL A 582 -80.85 -23.89 -39.89
N GLU A 583 -81.25 -23.11 -38.88
CA GLU A 583 -81.27 -21.65 -38.98
C GLU A 583 -79.85 -21.09 -39.21
N VAL A 584 -79.69 -20.34 -40.31
CA VAL A 584 -78.41 -19.81 -40.82
C VAL A 584 -77.66 -18.95 -39.80
N ALA A 585 -78.39 -18.34 -38.86
CA ALA A 585 -77.83 -17.57 -37.75
C ALA A 585 -76.86 -18.39 -36.87
N TYR A 586 -77.05 -19.71 -36.76
CA TYR A 586 -76.17 -20.58 -35.98
C TYR A 586 -74.81 -20.82 -36.64
N ALA A 587 -74.66 -20.62 -37.95
CA ALA A 587 -73.38 -20.82 -38.64
C ALA A 587 -72.29 -19.86 -38.16
N HIS A 588 -72.65 -18.59 -37.95
CA HIS A 588 -71.75 -17.57 -37.37
C HIS A 588 -71.31 -17.96 -35.96
N THR A 589 -72.25 -18.41 -35.12
CA THR A 589 -71.98 -18.77 -33.73
C THR A 589 -71.09 -20.01 -33.64
N THR A 590 -71.36 -21.03 -34.47
CA THR A 590 -70.56 -22.27 -34.53
C THR A 590 -69.11 -21.99 -34.94
N ILE A 591 -68.88 -21.19 -35.98
CA ILE A 591 -67.52 -20.84 -36.41
C ILE A 591 -66.82 -19.98 -35.36
N ASN A 592 -67.50 -18.99 -34.77
CA ASN A 592 -66.90 -18.12 -33.75
C ASN A 592 -66.46 -18.91 -32.50
N TYR A 593 -67.30 -19.80 -31.98
CA TYR A 593 -66.94 -20.66 -30.85
C TYR A 593 -65.88 -21.70 -31.22
N GLY A 594 -65.94 -22.26 -32.44
CA GLY A 594 -64.92 -23.17 -32.95
C GLY A 594 -63.54 -22.51 -33.09
N MET A 595 -63.49 -21.27 -33.57
CA MET A 595 -62.26 -20.48 -33.66
C MET A 595 -61.71 -20.11 -32.28
N LEU A 596 -62.57 -19.65 -31.36
CA LEU A 596 -62.17 -19.39 -29.97
C LEU A 596 -61.59 -20.64 -29.32
N GLY A 597 -62.25 -21.79 -29.45
CA GLY A 597 -61.76 -23.06 -28.96
C GLY A 597 -60.43 -23.49 -29.60
N GLY A 598 -60.32 -23.34 -30.92
CA GLY A 598 -59.11 -23.67 -31.67
C GLY A 598 -57.90 -22.79 -31.32
N ILE A 599 -58.10 -21.48 -31.18
CA ILE A 599 -57.07 -20.55 -30.72
C ILE A 599 -56.62 -20.90 -29.30
N LEU A 600 -57.57 -21.19 -28.40
CA LEU A 600 -57.28 -21.53 -27.01
C LEU A 600 -56.51 -22.85 -26.91
N LEU A 601 -56.87 -23.84 -27.73
CA LEU A 601 -56.15 -25.12 -27.84
C LEU A 601 -54.73 -24.92 -28.42
N LEU A 602 -54.57 -24.08 -29.44
CA LEU A 602 -53.27 -23.77 -30.04
C LEU A 602 -52.35 -23.08 -29.03
N VAL A 603 -52.86 -22.10 -28.28
CA VAL A 603 -52.12 -21.46 -27.18
C VAL A 603 -51.75 -22.47 -26.11
N LEU A 604 -52.65 -23.38 -25.74
CA LEU A 604 -52.40 -24.43 -24.77
C LEU A 604 -51.31 -25.41 -25.22
N VAL A 605 -51.32 -25.85 -26.49
CA VAL A 605 -50.30 -26.72 -27.08
C VAL A 605 -48.94 -26.03 -27.12
N VAL A 606 -48.91 -24.74 -27.46
CA VAL A 606 -47.67 -23.93 -27.43
C VAL A 606 -47.12 -23.84 -26.00
N LEU A 607 -47.97 -23.57 -25.01
CA LEU A 607 -47.57 -23.52 -23.59
C LEU A 607 -47.05 -24.87 -23.08
N ILE A 608 -47.70 -25.98 -23.44
CA ILE A 608 -47.26 -27.34 -23.08
C ILE A 608 -45.91 -27.66 -23.72
N ASN A 609 -45.73 -27.36 -25.02
CA ASN A 609 -44.47 -27.58 -25.70
C ASN A 609 -43.34 -26.70 -25.16
N GLN A 610 -43.63 -25.45 -24.77
CA GLN A 610 -42.67 -24.59 -24.09
C GLN A 610 -42.27 -25.15 -22.71
N ARG A 611 -43.23 -25.61 -21.90
CA ARG A 611 -42.95 -26.27 -20.62
C ARG A 611 -42.11 -27.54 -20.79
N ARG A 612 -42.42 -28.37 -21.79
CA ARG A 612 -41.66 -29.59 -22.10
C ARG A 612 -40.24 -29.28 -22.54
N ARG A 613 -40.02 -28.24 -23.36
CA ARG A 613 -38.68 -27.80 -23.77
C ARG A 613 -37.87 -27.27 -22.58
N ARG A 614 -38.47 -26.48 -21.68
CA ARG A 614 -37.82 -26.02 -20.43
C ARG A 614 -37.39 -27.19 -19.54
N HIS A 615 -38.26 -28.19 -19.35
CA HIS A 615 -37.91 -29.40 -18.59
C HIS A 615 -36.80 -30.24 -19.22
N LEU A 616 -36.71 -30.27 -20.55
CA LEU A 616 -35.64 -30.98 -21.26
C LEU A 616 -34.30 -30.22 -21.21
N GLN A 617 -34.33 -28.88 -21.18
CA GLN A 617 -33.13 -28.05 -20.99
C GLN A 617 -32.59 -28.14 -19.57
N GLN A 618 -33.46 -28.16 -18.55
CA GLN A 618 -33.09 -28.37 -17.14
C GLN A 618 -32.53 -29.77 -16.82
N ARG A 619 -32.66 -30.74 -17.72
CA ARG A 619 -32.09 -32.09 -17.58
C ARG A 619 -30.73 -32.25 -18.27
N LYS A 620 -30.26 -31.22 -18.99
CA LYS A 620 -29.02 -31.22 -19.78
C LYS A 620 -27.94 -30.25 -19.26
N MET A 621 -28.30 -29.31 -18.38
CA MET A 621 -27.38 -28.74 -17.38
C MET A 621 -27.32 -29.72 -16.21
#